data_AF-A0A965VZQ0-F1
#
_entry.id   AF-A0A965VZQ0-F1
#
_cell.length_a   1.000
_cell.length_b   1.000
_cell.length_c   1.000
_cell.angle_alpha   90.00
_cell.angle_beta   90.00
_cell.angle_gamma   90.00
#
_symmetry.space_group_name_H-M   'P 1'
#
loop_
_entity.id
_entity.type
_entity.pdbx_description
1 polymer ?
#
loop_
_entity_poly.entity_id
_entity_poly.type
_entity_poly.pdbx_seq_one_letter_code
_entity_poly.pdbx_strand_id
1 'polypeptide(L)'
;MAGYDCVNYVLTPKDNFRYRQSICAETKTWLPLRVATVNERQDRLETFAFSQLQLLPKIDPNDLRVRNPDTSGWTQESAAQAADPAFGNWFFRELPAGFAMVSESQRVMPGRPQPVIHKVLSDGMVWVSVFIEPLSNTPAMGRGLSQQGGANAYSRPIGNHHVTVVGLVPVQTLVLIGGALTQRNAAP
;
A
#
# COMPACT_ATOMS: atom_id res chain seq x y z
N MET A 1 -24.93 12.20 4.32
CA MET A 1 -24.26 10.93 3.90
C MET A 1 -24.70 9.83 4.85
N ALA A 2 -25.18 8.67 4.35
CA ALA A 2 -25.65 7.56 5.19
C ALA A 2 -26.66 7.96 6.30
N GLY A 3 -27.50 8.98 6.06
CA GLY A 3 -28.46 9.51 7.05
C GLY A 3 -27.90 10.54 8.05
N TYR A 4 -26.62 10.91 7.95
CA TYR A 4 -25.98 11.89 8.84
C TYR A 4 -25.46 13.12 8.08
N ASP A 5 -25.41 14.27 8.76
CA ASP A 5 -24.74 15.46 8.28
C ASP A 5 -23.22 15.30 8.34
N CYS A 6 -22.50 15.92 7.41
CA CYS A 6 -21.05 15.90 7.40
C CYS A 6 -20.44 17.22 6.92
N VAL A 7 -19.24 17.49 7.39
CA VAL A 7 -18.36 18.53 6.86
C VAL A 7 -17.36 17.89 5.90
N ASN A 8 -17.16 18.51 4.74
CA ASN A 8 -16.21 18.03 3.75
C ASN A 8 -14.84 18.69 3.93
N TYR A 9 -13.84 17.88 4.27
CA TYR A 9 -12.43 18.26 4.35
C TYR A 9 -11.73 17.85 3.06
N VAL A 10 -10.99 18.78 2.46
CA VAL A 10 -10.21 18.52 1.25
C VAL A 10 -8.73 18.64 1.58
N LEU A 11 -8.05 17.51 1.52
CA LEU A 11 -6.61 17.42 1.70
C LEU A 11 -5.95 17.62 0.33
N THR A 12 -5.40 18.81 0.12
CA THR A 12 -4.66 19.16 -1.10
C THR A 12 -3.17 18.93 -0.88
N PRO A 13 -2.52 18.07 -1.69
CA PRO A 13 -1.08 17.85 -1.62
C PRO A 13 -0.30 19.15 -1.81
N LYS A 14 0.84 19.26 -1.12
CA LYS A 14 1.78 20.41 -1.27
C LYS A 14 2.77 20.22 -2.42
N ASP A 15 2.78 19.03 -3.03
CA ASP A 15 3.58 18.63 -4.16
C ASP A 15 2.79 17.65 -5.03
N ASN A 16 3.36 17.25 -6.16
CA ASN A 16 2.68 16.42 -7.14
C ASN A 16 2.88 14.91 -6.86
N PHE A 17 3.29 14.51 -5.66
CA PHE A 17 3.62 13.11 -5.35
C PHE A 17 2.46 12.31 -4.74
N ARG A 18 1.31 12.95 -4.51
CA ARG A 18 0.10 12.32 -3.99
C ARG A 18 -1.12 12.82 -4.74
N TYR A 19 -2.19 12.06 -4.64
CA TYR A 19 -3.50 12.50 -5.06
C TYR A 19 -4.21 13.28 -3.95
N ARG A 20 -5.18 14.11 -4.34
CA ARG A 20 -6.06 14.80 -3.41
C ARG A 20 -6.99 13.81 -2.72
N GLN A 21 -7.30 14.05 -1.45
CA GLN A 21 -8.35 13.32 -0.74
C GLN A 21 -9.49 14.25 -0.32
N SER A 22 -10.72 13.78 -0.43
CA SER A 22 -11.93 14.42 0.10
C SER A 22 -12.55 13.52 1.14
N ILE A 23 -12.72 14.04 2.35
CA ILE A 23 -13.24 13.33 3.52
C ILE A 23 -14.51 14.05 3.99
N CYS A 24 -15.65 13.38 3.90
CA CYS A 24 -16.90 13.83 4.51
C CYS A 24 -16.98 13.19 5.90
N ALA A 25 -16.71 13.99 6.93
CA ALA A 25 -16.68 13.55 8.33
C ALA A 25 -17.97 13.97 9.05
N GLU A 26 -18.56 13.02 9.80
CA GLU A 26 -19.78 13.27 10.57
C GLU A 26 -19.56 14.38 11.60
N THR A 27 -20.52 15.29 11.72
CA THR A 27 -20.37 16.56 12.47
C THR A 27 -20.12 16.41 13.97
N LYS A 28 -20.56 15.33 14.62
CA LYS A 28 -20.50 15.16 16.08
C LYS A 28 -19.35 14.26 16.51
N THR A 29 -19.15 13.17 15.81
CA THR A 29 -18.20 12.09 16.13
C THR A 29 -16.94 12.14 15.29
N TRP A 30 -16.93 12.93 14.21
CA TRP A 30 -15.82 13.03 13.26
C TRP A 30 -15.54 11.76 12.47
N LEU A 31 -16.45 10.76 12.55
CA LEU A 31 -16.32 9.53 11.79
C LEU A 31 -16.31 9.84 10.27
N PRO A 32 -15.30 9.39 9.51
CA PRO A 32 -15.31 9.52 8.06
C PRO A 32 -16.44 8.70 7.44
N LEU A 33 -17.48 9.39 6.95
CA LEU A 33 -18.63 8.76 6.29
C LEU A 33 -18.34 8.43 4.83
N ARG A 34 -17.46 9.22 4.21
CA ARG A 34 -16.93 9.00 2.86
C ARG A 34 -15.51 9.51 2.77
N VAL A 35 -14.63 8.71 2.17
CA VAL A 35 -13.27 9.10 1.77
C VAL A 35 -13.14 8.83 0.27
N ALA A 36 -12.73 9.84 -0.49
CA ALA A 36 -12.51 9.70 -1.92
C ALA A 36 -11.11 10.21 -2.31
N THR A 37 -10.42 9.42 -3.14
CA THR A 37 -9.15 9.80 -3.75
C THR A 37 -9.40 10.33 -5.15
N VAL A 38 -8.86 11.51 -5.44
CA VAL A 38 -9.10 12.25 -6.69
C VAL A 38 -7.78 12.65 -7.32
N ASN A 39 -7.60 12.32 -8.60
CA ASN A 39 -6.39 12.67 -9.32
C ASN A 39 -6.36 14.14 -9.79
N GLU A 40 -5.26 14.55 -10.39
CA GLU A 40 -5.05 15.90 -10.96
C GLU A 40 -6.15 16.30 -11.96
N ARG A 41 -6.70 15.33 -12.70
CA ARG A 41 -7.75 15.53 -13.72
C ARG A 41 -9.17 15.59 -13.13
N GLN A 42 -9.31 15.57 -11.81
CA GLN A 42 -10.59 15.45 -11.09
C GLN A 42 -11.29 14.09 -11.28
N ASP A 43 -10.59 13.07 -11.79
CA ASP A 43 -11.12 11.71 -11.84
C ASP A 43 -11.10 11.11 -10.43
N ARG A 44 -12.21 10.52 -10.02
CA ARG A 44 -12.33 9.79 -8.75
C ARG A 44 -11.74 8.39 -8.90
N LEU A 45 -10.56 8.17 -8.34
CA LEU A 45 -9.82 6.91 -8.45
C LEU A 45 -10.36 5.83 -7.51
N GLU A 46 -10.74 6.22 -6.30
CA GLU A 46 -11.22 5.32 -5.27
C GLU A 46 -12.22 6.05 -4.37
N THR A 47 -13.20 5.32 -3.83
CA THR A 47 -14.14 5.85 -2.84
C THR A 47 -14.56 4.77 -1.87
N PHE A 48 -14.38 5.05 -0.59
CA PHE A 48 -14.98 4.32 0.51
C PHE A 48 -16.13 5.13 1.09
N ALA A 49 -17.27 4.50 1.31
CA ALA A 49 -18.48 5.17 1.74
C ALA A 49 -19.39 4.20 2.51
N PHE A 50 -19.99 4.67 3.59
CA PHE A 50 -21.13 3.97 4.20
C PHE A 50 -22.37 4.15 3.34
N SER A 51 -23.03 3.05 2.97
CA SER A 51 -24.39 3.08 2.41
C SER A 51 -25.43 3.32 3.50
N GLN A 52 -25.24 2.65 4.63
CA GLN A 52 -26.02 2.77 5.85
C GLN A 52 -25.08 2.75 7.05
N LEU A 53 -25.40 3.55 8.07
CA LEU A 53 -24.66 3.61 9.31
C LEU A 53 -25.65 3.73 10.47
N GLN A 54 -25.37 3.04 11.58
CA GLN A 54 -26.05 3.23 12.84
C GLN A 54 -25.00 3.43 13.93
N LEU A 55 -24.98 4.61 14.54
CA LEU A 55 -24.10 4.93 15.66
C LEU A 55 -24.76 4.48 16.96
N LEU A 56 -24.19 3.46 17.60
CA LEU A 56 -24.68 2.91 18.86
C LEU A 56 -23.91 3.52 20.04
N PRO A 57 -24.57 3.91 21.14
CA PRO A 57 -23.91 4.40 22.34
C PRO A 57 -23.14 3.30 23.10
N LYS A 58 -23.55 2.03 22.89
CA LYS A 58 -22.92 0.85 23.45
C LYS A 58 -23.07 -0.31 22.48
N ILE A 59 -22.00 -1.08 22.30
CA ILE A 59 -22.00 -2.31 21.51
C ILE A 59 -22.46 -3.47 22.42
N ASP A 60 -23.37 -4.31 21.94
CA ASP A 60 -23.70 -5.57 22.63
C ASP A 60 -22.52 -6.55 22.44
N PRO A 61 -21.91 -7.08 23.52
CA PRO A 61 -20.84 -8.08 23.39
C PRO A 61 -21.20 -9.29 22.52
N ASN A 62 -22.49 -9.63 22.39
CA ASN A 62 -22.96 -10.69 21.51
C ASN A 62 -22.75 -10.38 20.02
N ASP A 63 -22.78 -9.11 19.61
CA ASP A 63 -22.54 -8.69 18.23
C ASP A 63 -21.07 -8.90 17.80
N LEU A 64 -20.15 -8.95 18.78
CA LEU A 64 -18.73 -9.20 18.57
C LEU A 64 -18.37 -10.69 18.55
N ARG A 65 -19.33 -11.59 18.84
CA ARG A 65 -19.06 -13.03 18.82
C ARG A 65 -18.85 -13.50 17.40
N VAL A 66 -17.74 -14.22 17.18
CA VAL A 66 -17.44 -14.86 15.90
C VAL A 66 -18.59 -15.81 15.55
N ARG A 67 -19.29 -15.54 14.46
CA ARG A 67 -20.48 -16.31 14.05
C ARG A 67 -20.13 -17.70 13.52
N ASN A 68 -18.94 -17.87 12.97
CA ASN A 68 -18.44 -19.16 12.48
C ASN A 68 -17.01 -19.39 13.01
N PRO A 69 -16.85 -20.01 14.19
CA PRO A 69 -15.55 -20.22 14.80
C PRO A 69 -14.80 -21.43 14.22
N ASP A 70 -15.43 -22.23 13.35
CA ASP A 70 -14.80 -23.41 12.78
C ASP A 70 -13.68 -23.03 11.82
N THR A 71 -12.46 -23.34 12.23
CA THR A 71 -11.24 -23.15 11.46
C THR A 71 -10.71 -24.46 10.86
N SER A 72 -11.50 -25.54 10.93
CA SER A 72 -11.15 -26.81 10.29
C SER A 72 -10.99 -26.59 8.78
N GLY A 73 -9.82 -26.97 8.25
CA GLY A 73 -9.44 -26.73 6.84
C GLY A 73 -8.72 -25.41 6.57
N TRP A 74 -8.54 -24.54 7.57
CA TRP A 74 -7.70 -23.36 7.39
C TRP A 74 -6.23 -23.78 7.38
N THR A 75 -5.47 -23.25 6.42
CA THR A 75 -4.02 -23.39 6.43
C THR A 75 -3.43 -22.14 7.07
N GLN A 76 -2.56 -22.31 8.06
CA GLN A 76 -1.84 -21.18 8.61
C GLN A 76 -0.87 -20.66 7.55
N GLU A 77 -1.16 -19.49 6.98
CA GLU A 77 -0.18 -18.83 6.12
C GLU A 77 1.07 -18.52 6.94
N SER A 78 2.24 -18.83 6.37
CA SER A 78 3.51 -18.49 6.99
C SER A 78 3.54 -16.97 7.21
N ALA A 79 3.64 -16.54 8.46
CA ALA A 79 3.73 -15.13 8.78
C ALA A 79 4.90 -14.50 8.02
N ALA A 80 4.72 -13.26 7.58
CA ALA A 80 5.81 -12.49 7.01
C ALA A 80 6.92 -12.39 8.08
N GLN A 81 8.12 -12.85 7.72
CA GLN A 81 9.27 -12.88 8.64
C GLN A 81 10.01 -11.55 8.56
N ALA A 82 10.81 -11.23 9.58
CA ALA A 82 11.79 -10.16 9.45
C ALA A 82 12.66 -10.42 8.21
N ALA A 83 12.94 -9.38 7.42
CA ALA A 83 13.79 -9.56 6.25
C ALA A 83 15.18 -10.00 6.68
N ASP A 84 15.65 -11.11 6.11
CA ASP A 84 16.97 -11.64 6.38
C ASP A 84 18.00 -10.85 5.55
N PRO A 85 19.00 -10.22 6.19
CA PRO A 85 20.06 -9.49 5.48
C PRO A 85 20.78 -10.32 4.40
N ALA A 86 20.76 -11.66 4.49
CA ALA A 86 21.30 -12.56 3.47
C ALA A 86 20.62 -12.41 2.10
N PHE A 87 19.37 -11.93 2.04
CA PHE A 87 18.63 -11.67 0.79
C PHE A 87 18.87 -10.25 0.23
N GLY A 88 19.86 -9.56 0.79
CA GLY A 88 20.37 -8.29 0.29
C GLY A 88 20.07 -7.12 1.22
N ASN A 89 21.04 -6.22 1.35
CA ASN A 89 20.88 -4.99 2.12
C ASN A 89 20.27 -3.89 1.24
N TRP A 90 18.94 -3.87 1.17
CA TRP A 90 18.17 -2.95 0.34
C TRP A 90 17.79 -1.68 1.10
N PHE A 91 18.11 -0.52 0.53
CA PHE A 91 17.76 0.77 1.14
C PHE A 91 17.39 1.81 0.09
N PHE A 92 16.66 2.83 0.52
CA PHE A 92 16.31 3.98 -0.32
C PHE A 92 17.31 5.11 -0.05
N ARG A 93 17.87 5.72 -1.10
CA ARG A 93 18.77 6.87 -0.96
C ARG A 93 18.02 8.14 -0.55
N GLU A 94 17.02 8.52 -1.34
CA GLU A 94 16.21 9.71 -1.12
C GLU A 94 14.77 9.39 -1.51
N LEU A 95 13.84 9.61 -0.58
CA LEU A 95 12.41 9.39 -0.79
C LEU A 95 11.71 10.73 -1.03
N PRO A 96 10.56 10.75 -1.73
CA PRO A 96 9.73 11.94 -1.80
C PRO A 96 9.43 12.49 -0.40
N ALA A 97 9.45 13.81 -0.25
CA ALA A 97 9.34 14.48 1.05
C ALA A 97 8.16 13.93 1.87
N GLY A 98 8.41 13.53 3.11
CA GLY A 98 7.40 12.97 4.03
C GLY A 98 7.25 11.45 3.99
N PHE A 99 7.68 10.76 2.93
CA PHE A 99 7.66 9.29 2.92
C PHE A 99 8.79 8.70 3.78
N ALA A 100 8.45 7.68 4.55
CA ALA A 100 9.40 6.87 5.31
C ALA A 100 9.05 5.37 5.20
N MET A 101 10.04 4.51 5.45
CA MET A 101 9.79 3.06 5.56
C MET A 101 9.17 2.74 6.90
N VAL A 102 7.98 2.13 6.86
CA VAL A 102 7.18 1.79 8.04
C VAL A 102 7.13 0.30 8.31
N SER A 103 7.46 -0.53 7.31
CA SER A 103 7.56 -1.97 7.47
C SER A 103 8.52 -2.57 6.43
N GLU A 104 9.20 -3.62 6.84
CA GLU A 104 9.97 -4.50 5.97
C GLU A 104 9.75 -5.94 6.43
N SER A 105 9.49 -6.82 5.46
CA SER A 105 9.26 -8.23 5.72
C SER A 105 9.67 -9.09 4.53
N GLN A 106 9.82 -10.39 4.78
CA GLN A 106 10.12 -11.38 3.77
C GLN A 106 9.09 -12.50 3.82
N ARG A 107 8.66 -12.96 2.64
CA ARG A 107 7.70 -14.07 2.53
C ARG A 107 7.96 -14.96 1.34
N VAL A 108 7.74 -16.25 1.51
CA VAL A 108 7.65 -17.21 0.41
C VAL A 108 6.22 -17.15 -0.13
N MET A 109 6.09 -16.81 -1.40
CA MET A 109 4.78 -16.71 -2.06
C MET A 109 4.44 -18.05 -2.73
N PRO A 110 3.17 -18.49 -2.73
CA PRO A 110 2.75 -19.65 -3.51
C PRO A 110 3.17 -19.51 -4.98
N GLY A 111 3.78 -20.55 -5.54
CA GLY A 111 4.30 -20.53 -6.91
C GLY A 111 5.63 -19.80 -7.11
N ARG A 112 6.27 -19.28 -6.06
CA ARG A 112 7.62 -18.69 -6.11
C ARG A 112 8.58 -19.43 -5.18
N PRO A 113 9.64 -20.06 -5.73
CA PRO A 113 10.58 -20.86 -4.93
C PRO A 113 11.51 -19.99 -4.07
N GLN A 114 11.72 -18.73 -4.46
CA GLN A 114 12.57 -17.81 -3.72
C GLN A 114 11.73 -16.78 -2.94
N PRO A 115 12.17 -16.38 -1.74
CA PRO A 115 11.48 -15.38 -0.94
C PRO A 115 11.40 -14.02 -1.65
N VAL A 116 10.32 -13.29 -1.39
CA VAL A 116 10.11 -11.91 -1.84
C VAL A 116 10.25 -10.98 -0.64
N ILE A 117 11.11 -9.96 -0.78
CA ILE A 117 11.18 -8.88 0.21
C ILE A 117 10.06 -7.88 -0.12
N HIS A 118 9.31 -7.49 0.91
CA HIS A 118 8.25 -6.50 0.84
C HIS A 118 8.55 -5.36 1.81
N LYS A 119 8.80 -4.18 1.26
CA LYS A 119 8.94 -2.93 2.02
C LYS A 119 7.68 -2.09 1.84
N VAL A 120 7.22 -1.47 2.91
CA VAL A 120 6.09 -0.54 2.90
C VAL A 120 6.60 0.84 3.26
N LEU A 121 6.29 1.81 2.39
CA LEU A 121 6.56 3.22 2.59
C LEU A 121 5.25 3.95 2.88
N SER A 122 5.29 4.97 3.73
CA SER A 122 4.14 5.83 3.98
C SER A 122 4.57 7.24 4.34
N ASP A 123 3.73 8.21 4.01
CA ASP A 123 3.82 9.59 4.50
C ASP A 123 2.77 9.92 5.59
N GLY A 124 2.13 8.87 6.14
CA GLY A 124 1.04 8.98 7.10
C GLY A 124 -0.36 9.09 6.47
N MET A 125 -0.46 9.32 5.15
CA MET A 125 -1.75 9.41 4.45
C MET A 125 -1.92 8.36 3.35
N VAL A 126 -0.83 8.04 2.65
CA VAL A 126 -0.81 7.01 1.62
C VAL A 126 0.25 5.96 1.92
N TRP A 127 0.08 4.77 1.34
CA TRP A 127 1.04 3.67 1.42
C TRP A 127 1.51 3.28 0.03
N VAL A 128 2.80 2.98 -0.09
CA VAL A 128 3.42 2.43 -1.30
C VAL A 128 4.13 1.13 -0.93
N SER A 129 3.79 0.05 -1.63
CA SER A 129 4.43 -1.26 -1.47
C SER A 129 5.56 -1.41 -2.49
N VAL A 130 6.69 -1.92 -2.02
CA VAL A 130 7.87 -2.23 -2.84
C VAL A 130 8.17 -3.71 -2.68
N PHE A 131 8.06 -4.45 -3.77
CA PHE A 131 8.38 -5.87 -3.84
C PHE A 131 9.72 -6.04 -4.54
N ILE A 132 10.59 -6.86 -3.96
CA ILE A 132 11.89 -7.18 -4.51
C ILE A 132 11.94 -8.70 -4.63
N GLU A 133 12.00 -9.18 -5.86
CA GLU A 133 11.98 -10.60 -6.18
C GLU A 133 13.22 -10.95 -7.02
N PRO A 134 13.86 -12.10 -6.80
CA PRO A 134 14.89 -12.58 -7.71
C PRO A 134 14.33 -12.82 -9.11
N LEU A 135 15.11 -12.49 -10.14
CA LEU A 135 14.73 -12.80 -11.52
C LEU A 135 14.64 -14.32 -11.69
N SER A 136 13.49 -14.79 -12.17
CA SER A 136 13.31 -16.18 -12.60
C SER A 136 13.85 -16.35 -14.03
N ASN A 137 13.99 -17.59 -14.52
CA ASN A 137 14.38 -17.89 -15.92
C ASN A 137 13.37 -17.41 -17.00
N THR A 138 12.32 -16.68 -16.61
CA THR A 138 11.45 -15.96 -17.54
C THR A 138 12.11 -14.65 -17.97
N PRO A 139 11.98 -14.24 -19.25
CA PRO A 139 12.63 -13.03 -19.73
C PRO A 139 12.24 -11.84 -18.85
N ALA A 140 13.27 -11.17 -18.31
CA ALA A 140 13.08 -10.01 -17.45
C ALA A 140 12.15 -9.03 -18.15
N MET A 141 10.94 -8.82 -17.60
CA MET A 141 10.16 -7.66 -18.00
C MET A 141 11.04 -6.44 -17.76
N GLY A 142 11.25 -5.66 -18.82
CA GLY A 142 12.02 -4.43 -18.76
C GLY A 142 11.37 -3.41 -17.83
N ARG A 143 11.78 -2.15 -17.95
CA ARG A 143 11.05 -1.08 -17.26
C ARG A 143 9.60 -1.07 -17.75
N GLY A 144 8.66 -1.18 -16.83
CA GLY A 144 7.24 -1.31 -17.13
C GLY A 144 6.41 -0.39 -16.26
N LEU A 145 5.33 0.11 -16.84
CA LEU A 145 4.27 0.80 -16.13
C LEU A 145 2.99 0.02 -16.37
N SER A 146 2.23 -0.22 -15.31
CA SER A 146 0.90 -0.80 -15.41
C SER A 146 -0.04 -0.13 -14.41
N GLN A 147 -1.33 -0.27 -14.66
CA GLN A 147 -2.38 0.27 -13.81
C GLN A 147 -3.42 -0.82 -13.58
N GLN A 148 -3.85 -0.99 -12.34
CA GLN A 148 -4.92 -1.91 -11.96
C GLN A 148 -5.90 -1.19 -11.05
N GLY A 149 -7.10 -0.91 -11.56
CA GLY A 149 -8.06 -0.04 -10.89
C GLY A 149 -7.49 1.37 -10.70
N GLY A 150 -7.58 1.90 -9.47
CA GLY A 150 -7.00 3.20 -9.14
C GLY A 150 -5.48 3.17 -8.92
N ALA A 151 -4.89 1.99 -8.69
CA ALA A 151 -3.49 1.86 -8.30
C ALA A 151 -2.56 1.78 -9.52
N ASN A 152 -1.42 2.45 -9.41
CA ASN A 152 -0.34 2.37 -10.39
C ASN A 152 0.73 1.39 -9.92
N ALA A 153 1.43 0.77 -10.86
CA ALA A 153 2.60 -0.05 -10.63
C ALA A 153 3.75 0.35 -11.57
N TYR A 154 4.95 0.38 -11.03
CA TYR A 154 6.19 0.61 -11.76
C TYR A 154 7.17 -0.52 -11.46
N SER A 155 7.69 -1.15 -12.51
CA SER A 155 8.65 -2.24 -12.38
C SER A 155 9.97 -1.94 -13.07
N ARG A 156 11.08 -2.39 -12.48
CA ARG A 156 12.41 -2.31 -13.08
C ARG A 156 13.33 -3.43 -12.58
N PRO A 157 14.30 -3.88 -13.39
CA PRO A 157 15.39 -4.71 -12.89
C PRO A 157 16.43 -3.90 -12.08
N ILE A 158 16.99 -4.50 -11.03
CA ILE A 158 18.19 -4.04 -10.31
C ILE A 158 19.08 -5.27 -10.04
N GLY A 159 20.23 -5.34 -10.70
CA GLY A 159 21.07 -6.55 -10.65
C GLY A 159 20.29 -7.79 -11.08
N ASN A 160 20.32 -8.84 -10.26
CA ASN A 160 19.58 -10.09 -10.49
C ASN A 160 18.17 -10.09 -9.89
N HIS A 161 17.59 -8.92 -9.61
CA HIS A 161 16.27 -8.79 -9.00
C HIS A 161 15.34 -7.96 -9.89
N HIS A 162 14.06 -8.30 -9.84
CA HIS A 162 12.96 -7.48 -10.33
C HIS A 162 12.36 -6.72 -9.14
N VAL A 163 12.16 -5.42 -9.32
CA VAL A 163 11.56 -4.54 -8.31
C VAL A 163 10.24 -4.04 -8.86
N THR A 164 9.17 -4.19 -8.07
CA THR A 164 7.83 -3.70 -8.40
C THR A 164 7.34 -2.78 -7.30
N VAL A 165 7.04 -1.53 -7.66
CA VAL A 165 6.56 -0.47 -6.77
C VAL A 165 5.10 -0.22 -7.09
N VAL A 166 4.21 -0.39 -6.11
CA VAL A 166 2.75 -0.31 -6.30
C VAL A 166 2.14 0.66 -5.29
N GLY A 167 1.24 1.51 -5.74
CA GLY A 167 0.48 2.37 -4.84
C GLY A 167 -0.58 3.21 -5.56
N LEU A 168 -1.53 3.72 -4.77
CA LEU A 168 -2.54 4.69 -5.21
C LEU A 168 -1.95 6.10 -5.22
N VAL A 169 -0.88 6.31 -5.98
CA VAL A 169 -0.13 7.56 -6.10
C VAL A 169 0.20 7.87 -7.57
N PRO A 170 0.53 9.12 -7.92
CA PRO A 170 1.04 9.47 -9.24
C PRO A 170 2.19 8.56 -9.69
N VAL A 171 2.25 8.24 -10.98
CA VAL A 171 3.30 7.38 -11.56
C VAL A 171 4.70 7.89 -11.24
N GLN A 172 4.91 9.20 -11.28
CA GLN A 172 6.20 9.82 -10.97
C GLN A 172 6.70 9.50 -9.54
N THR A 173 5.79 9.35 -8.58
CA THR A 173 6.12 8.94 -7.21
C THR A 173 6.70 7.54 -7.19
N LEU A 174 6.09 6.60 -7.92
CA LEU A 174 6.58 5.22 -8.02
C LEU A 174 7.92 5.14 -8.73
N VAL A 175 8.11 5.94 -9.79
CA VAL A 175 9.39 6.01 -10.52
C VAL A 175 10.50 6.56 -9.64
N LEU A 176 10.24 7.60 -8.83
CA LEU A 176 11.22 8.14 -7.88
C LEU A 176 11.57 7.13 -6.78
N ILE A 177 10.56 6.51 -6.16
CA ILE A 177 10.76 5.48 -5.12
C ILE A 177 11.54 4.30 -5.68
N GLY A 178 11.12 3.77 -6.84
CA GLY A 178 11.83 2.70 -7.52
C GLY A 178 13.26 3.12 -7.85
N GLY A 179 13.43 4.35 -8.36
CA GLY A 179 14.67 5.06 -8.62
C GLY A 179 15.66 5.06 -7.47
N ALA A 180 15.16 5.40 -6.29
CA ALA A 180 15.91 5.59 -5.06
C ALA A 180 16.36 4.28 -4.40
N LEU A 181 15.65 3.17 -4.67
CA LEU A 181 16.00 1.86 -4.14
C LEU A 181 17.34 1.39 -4.73
N THR A 182 18.25 0.98 -3.85
CA THR A 182 19.54 0.42 -4.21
C THR A 182 19.87 -0.78 -3.32
N GLN A 183 20.69 -1.69 -3.84
CA GLN A 183 21.27 -2.79 -3.08
C GLN A 183 22.67 -2.38 -2.64
N ARG A 184 22.97 -2.45 -1.34
CA ARG A 184 24.35 -2.41 -0.85
C ARG A 184 24.91 -3.82 -0.97
N ASN A 185 25.93 -4.03 -1.79
CA ASN A 185 26.67 -5.28 -1.76
C ASN A 185 27.36 -5.39 -0.40
N ALA A 186 27.36 -6.57 0.22
CA ALA A 186 28.35 -6.85 1.24
C ALA A 186 29.73 -6.62 0.59
N ALA A 187 30.60 -5.85 1.23
CA ALA A 187 31.98 -5.74 0.79
C ALA A 187 32.59 -7.16 0.70
N PRO A 188 33.47 -7.43 -0.28
CA PRO A 188 34.16 -8.72 -0.39
C PRO A 188 34.92 -9.08 0.89
#